data_AF-A0AAT9HWG1-F1
#
_entry.id   AF-A0AAT9HWG1-F1
#
_cell.length_a   1.000
_cell.length_b   1.000
_cell.length_c   1.000
_cell.angle_alpha   90.00
_cell.angle_beta   90.00
_cell.angle_gamma   90.00
#
_symmetry.space_group_name_H-M   'P 1'
#
loop_
_entity.id
_entity.type
_entity.pdbx_description
1 polymer ?
#
loop_
_entity_poly.entity_id
_entity_poly.type
_entity_poly.pdbx_seq_one_letter_code
_entity_poly.pdbx_strand_id
1 'polypeptide(L)' 'MLVQQPDGTWAVVDQNSTNGTTVNGGDEPIQPFVPVPLQDGDRVHVGAWTTITIHRG' A
#
# COMPACT_ATOMS: atom_id res chain seq x y z
N MET A 1 -1.51 0.25 6.78
CA MET A 1 -2.76 1.01 7.01
C MET A 1 -3.22 1.62 5.70
N LEU A 2 -4.54 1.72 5.46
CA LEU A 2 -5.10 2.48 4.34
C LEU A 2 -5.61 3.82 4.87
N VAL A 3 -5.25 4.91 4.19
CA VAL A 3 -5.60 6.28 4.59
C VAL A 3 -6.25 6.99 3.41
N GLN A 4 -7.46 7.50 3.61
CA GLN A 4 -8.11 8.36 2.64
C GLN A 4 -7.46 9.75 2.67
N GLN A 5 -7.12 10.26 1.49
CA GLN A 5 -6.54 11.58 1.31
C GLN A 5 -7.64 12.64 1.13
N PRO A 6 -7.34 13.93 1.37
CA PRO A 6 -8.31 15.02 1.20
C PRO A 6 -8.92 15.14 -0.20
N ASP A 7 -8.19 14.68 -1.23
CA ASP A 7 -8.64 14.65 -2.62
C ASP A 7 -9.54 13.45 -2.96
N GLY A 8 -9.88 12.62 -1.96
CA GLY A 8 -10.71 11.42 -2.10
C GLY A 8 -9.97 10.18 -2.61
N THR A 9 -8.66 10.28 -2.90
CA THR A 9 -7.83 9.12 -3.21
C THR A 9 -7.47 8.33 -1.94
N TRP A 10 -6.93 7.13 -2.12
CA TRP A 10 -6.43 6.31 -1.01
C TRP A 10 -4.92 6.20 -1.09
N ALA A 11 -4.28 6.03 0.05
CA ALA A 11 -2.86 5.70 0.15
C ALA A 11 -2.65 4.51 1.08
N VAL A 12 -1.62 3.72 0.83
CA VAL A 12 -1.07 2.77 1.79
C VAL A 12 0.06 3.42 2.58
N VAL A 13 0.09 3.16 3.89
CA VAL A 13 1.18 3.52 4.78
C VAL A 13 1.66 2.26 5.48
N ASP A 14 2.94 1.93 5.30
CA ASP A 14 3.60 0.93 6.13
C ASP A 14 3.90 1.52 7.52
N GLN A 15 3.49 0.82 8.58
CA GLN A 15 3.69 1.28 9.96
C GLN A 15 4.96 0.69 10.59
N ASN A 16 6.03 0.61 9.82
CA ASN A 16 7.28 -0.06 10.17
C ASN A 16 7.05 -1.53 10.48
N SER A 17 6.39 -2.23 9.55
CA SER A 17 6.10 -3.65 9.67
C SER A 17 7.37 -4.49 9.55
N THR A 18 7.46 -5.60 10.30
CA THR A 18 8.66 -6.45 10.32
C THR A 18 9.05 -6.98 8.94
N ASN A 19 8.05 -7.30 8.10
CA ASN A 19 8.26 -7.91 6.78
C ASN A 19 8.07 -6.92 5.63
N GLY A 20 7.82 -5.65 5.92
CA GLY A 20 7.57 -4.61 4.93
C GLY A 20 6.25 -4.73 4.18
N THR A 21 6.01 -3.73 3.33
CA THR A 21 4.89 -3.66 2.40
C THR A 21 5.43 -3.26 1.03
N THR A 22 5.07 -3.96 -0.06
CA THR A 22 5.42 -3.56 -1.43
C THR A 22 4.17 -3.25 -2.25
N VAL A 23 4.30 -2.45 -3.30
CA VAL A 23 3.20 -2.08 -4.19
C VAL A 23 3.58 -2.48 -5.61
N ASN A 24 2.63 -3.06 -6.34
CA ASN A 24 2.73 -3.43 -7.75
C ASN A 24 3.95 -4.29 -8.12
N GLY A 25 4.40 -5.13 -7.18
CA GLY A 25 5.54 -6.02 -7.38
C GLY A 25 6.90 -5.31 -7.30
N GLY A 26 6.97 -4.12 -6.71
CA GLY A 26 8.23 -3.44 -6.44
C GLY A 26 9.19 -4.30 -5.62
N ASP A 27 10.47 -4.26 -5.98
CA ASP A 27 11.54 -5.09 -5.39
C ASP A 27 11.87 -4.68 -3.95
N GLU A 28 11.63 -3.41 -3.60
CA GLU A 28 11.87 -2.86 -2.26
C GLU A 28 10.56 -2.52 -1.54
N PRO A 29 10.50 -2.70 -0.20
CA PRO A 29 9.40 -2.18 0.60
C PRO A 29 9.24 -0.67 0.46
N ILE A 30 8.01 -0.20 0.51
CA ILE A 30 7.73 1.23 0.60
C ILE A 30 8.33 1.80 1.90
N GLN A 31 8.72 3.07 1.87
CA GLN A 31 9.29 3.73 3.04
C GLN A 31 8.28 3.77 4.20
N PRO A 32 8.68 3.37 5.43
CA PRO A 32 7.81 3.45 6.59
C PRO A 32 7.31 4.87 6.85
N PHE A 33 6.05 4.98 7.26
CA PHE A 33 5.36 6.23 7.61
C PHE A 33 5.22 7.26 6.49
N VAL A 34 5.58 6.92 5.25
CA VAL A 34 5.36 7.75 4.06
C VAL A 34 4.15 7.22 3.28
N PRO A 35 3.10 8.03 3.06
CA PRO A 35 1.97 7.61 2.25
C PRO A 35 2.35 7.36 0.79
N VAL A 36 1.95 6.20 0.27
CA VAL A 36 2.03 5.85 -1.15
C VAL A 36 0.62 5.85 -1.75
N PRO A 37 0.29 6.79 -2.66
CA PRO A 37 -1.02 6.84 -3.31
C PRO A 37 -1.36 5.54 -4.05
N LEU A 38 -2.64 5.18 -4.04
CA LEU A 38 -3.19 3.99 -4.65
C LEU A 38 -4.22 4.33 -5.73
N GLN A 39 -4.20 3.53 -6.79
CA GLN A 39 -5.16 3.55 -7.88
C GLN A 39 -6.01 2.27 -7.88
N ASP A 40 -7.11 2.32 -8.62
CA ASP A 40 -7.89 1.12 -8.90
C ASP A 40 -7.02 0.08 -9.63
N GLY A 41 -7.09 -1.17 -9.18
CA GLY A 41 -6.29 -2.28 -9.70
C GLY A 41 -4.90 -2.44 -9.06
N ASP A 42 -4.45 -1.49 -8.25
CA ASP A 42 -3.15 -1.61 -7.57
C ASP A 42 -3.11 -2.84 -6.66
N ARG A 43 -1.94 -3.49 -6.62
CA ARG A 43 -1.68 -4.67 -5.80
C ARG A 43 -0.74 -4.30 -4.65
N VAL A 44 -1.22 -4.47 -3.42
CA VAL A 44 -0.43 -4.24 -2.21
C VAL A 44 -0.05 -5.60 -1.62
N HIS A 45 1.24 -5.86 -1.48
CA HIS A 45 1.76 -7.04 -0.80
C HIS A 45 2.07 -6.65 0.64
N VAL A 46 1.38 -7.27 1.60
CA VAL A 46 1.52 -6.99 3.03
C VAL A 46 2.28 -8.14 3.67
N GLY A 47 3.50 -7.85 4.11
CA GLY A 47 4.45 -8.87 4.51
C GLY A 47 4.71 -9.89 3.40
N ALA A 48 5.09 -11.11 3.78
CA ALA A 48 5.60 -12.08 2.83
C ALA A 48 4.54 -12.90 2.07
N TRP A 49 3.24 -12.81 2.41
CA TRP A 49 2.25 -13.79 1.93
C TRP A 49 0.92 -13.22 1.45
N THR A 50 0.56 -12.00 1.87
CA THR A 50 -0.78 -11.47 1.61
C THR A 50 -0.71 -10.49 0.46
N THR A 51 -1.56 -10.66 -0.55
CA THR A 51 -1.77 -9.67 -1.61
C THR A 51 -3.20 -9.15 -1.55
N ILE A 52 -3.35 -7.83 -1.61
CA ILE A 52 -4.63 -7.12 -1.66
C ILE A 52 -4.70 -6.39 -3.01
N THR A 53 -5.81 -6.53 -3.73
CA THR A 53 -6.08 -5.73 -4.93
C THR A 53 -7.05 -4.61 -4.56
N ILE A 54 -6.71 -3.38 -4.94
CA ILE A 54 -7.55 -2.21 -4.68
C ILE A 54 -8.64 -2.13 -5.73
N HIS A 55 -9.88 -1.95 -5.29
CA HIS A 55 -11.02 -1.71 -6.18
C HIS A 55 -11.78 -0.46 -5.71
N ARG A 56 -12.08 0.46 -6.63
CA ARG A 56 -12.99 1.60 -6.40
C ARG A 56 -14.43 1.13 -6.61
N GLY A 57 -15.24 1.30 -5.57
CA GLY A 57 -16.69 1.09 -5.60
C GLY A 57 -17.46 2.38 -5.85
#